data_AF-A0A7Y1BKN9-F1
#
_entry.id   AF-A0A7Y1BKN9-F1
#
_cell.length_a   1.000
_cell.length_b   1.000
_cell.length_c   1.000
_cell.angle_alpha   90.00
_cell.angle_beta   90.00
_cell.angle_gamma   90.00
#
_symmetry.space_group_name_H-M   'P 1'
#
loop_
_entity.id
_entity.type
_entity.pdbx_description
1 polymer ?
#
loop_
_entity_poly.entity_id
_entity_poly.type
_entity_poly.pdbx_seq_one_letter_code
_entity_poly.pdbx_strand_id
1 'polypeptide(L)'
;MKTLKQLALATAVLAVPFMAQAELKAMDDSSLSSVTGQAGISISGNFNGSIGKISYIDDANSLNMETVAFSGFNISDSAPILVDVVSTEIGGTPTQQLQISLPTITGELSVGAIRLGSGASIGGLAINDMNMAGTTVKVWGH
;
A
#
# COMPACT_ATOMS: atom_id res chain seq x y z
N MET A 1 24.86 17.76 -70.34
CA MET A 1 25.38 17.09 -69.12
C MET A 1 25.08 17.81 -67.81
N LYS A 2 24.96 19.16 -67.75
CA LYS A 2 24.62 19.88 -66.51
C LYS A 2 23.17 19.66 -66.04
N THR A 3 22.21 19.64 -66.96
CA THR A 3 20.77 19.48 -66.67
C THR A 3 20.41 18.09 -66.14
N LEU A 4 21.05 17.03 -66.64
CA LEU A 4 20.88 15.67 -66.12
C LEU A 4 21.37 15.53 -64.67
N LYS A 5 22.50 16.17 -64.33
CA LYS A 5 23.07 16.15 -62.98
C LYS A 5 22.22 16.94 -61.98
N GLN A 6 21.61 18.04 -62.42
CA GLN A 6 20.67 18.82 -61.61
C GLN A 6 19.37 18.06 -61.35
N LEU A 7 18.87 17.33 -62.36
CA LEU A 7 17.68 16.49 -62.20
C LEU A 7 17.93 15.32 -61.25
N ALA A 8 19.09 14.65 -61.37
CA ALA A 8 19.49 13.57 -60.47
C ALA A 8 19.70 14.03 -59.02
N LEU A 9 20.18 15.26 -58.82
CA LEU A 9 20.36 15.83 -57.48
C LEU A 9 19.01 16.25 -56.88
N ALA A 10 18.11 16.83 -57.68
CA ALA A 10 16.76 17.19 -57.24
C ALA A 10 15.93 15.96 -56.86
N THR A 11 16.03 14.86 -57.62
CA THR A 11 15.36 13.60 -57.27
C THR A 11 15.96 12.95 -56.03
N ALA A 12 17.27 13.05 -55.81
CA ALA A 12 17.92 12.56 -54.60
C ALA A 12 17.47 13.33 -53.34
N VAL A 13 17.30 14.66 -53.42
CA VAL A 13 16.86 15.50 -52.30
C VAL A 13 15.37 15.31 -51.99
N LEU A 14 14.54 15.07 -53.00
CA LEU A 14 13.10 14.80 -52.83
C LEU A 14 12.79 13.39 -52.27
N ALA A 15 13.75 12.45 -52.33
CA ALA A 15 13.59 11.10 -51.78
C ALA A 15 13.94 11.00 -50.28
N VAL A 16 14.72 11.95 -49.74
CA VAL A 16 15.14 11.96 -48.33
C VAL A 16 13.99 12.12 -47.30
N PRO A 17 12.97 12.98 -47.51
CA PRO A 17 11.93 13.20 -46.49
C PRO A 17 11.00 12.01 -46.26
N PHE A 18 11.04 10.97 -47.11
CA PHE A 18 10.23 9.75 -46.95
C PHE A 18 10.90 8.68 -46.07
N MET A 19 12.17 8.85 -45.68
CA MET A 19 12.86 7.92 -44.77
C MET A 19 12.76 8.32 -43.29
N ALA A 20 12.15 9.46 -42.99
CA ALA A 20 11.87 9.93 -41.64
C ALA A 20 10.37 9.84 -41.30
N GLN A 21 9.70 8.80 -41.81
CA GLN A 21 8.37 8.48 -41.30
C GLN A 21 8.56 8.03 -39.85
N ALA A 22 8.13 8.85 -38.90
CA ALA A 22 7.93 8.40 -37.54
C ALA A 22 6.89 7.27 -37.61
N GLU A 23 7.34 6.02 -37.57
CA GLU A 23 6.46 4.88 -37.36
C GLU A 23 5.80 5.09 -35.99
N LEU A 24 4.57 5.61 -36.00
CA LEU A 24 3.68 5.48 -34.85
C LEU A 24 3.35 3.99 -34.72
N LYS A 25 4.22 3.25 -34.04
CA LYS A 25 3.96 1.87 -33.68
C LYS A 25 2.72 1.87 -32.78
N ALA A 26 1.61 1.32 -33.28
CA ALA A 26 0.44 1.07 -32.47
C ALA A 26 0.90 0.20 -31.30
N MET A 27 0.93 0.78 -30.10
CA MET A 27 1.22 0.03 -28.90
C MET A 27 0.04 -0.91 -28.68
N ASP A 28 0.30 -2.20 -28.82
CA ASP A 28 -0.64 -3.25 -28.44
C ASP A 28 -0.92 -3.12 -26.94
N ASP A 29 -2.18 -3.23 -26.53
CA ASP A 29 -2.57 -3.23 -25.12
C ASP A 29 -1.83 -4.34 -24.34
N SER A 30 -1.44 -5.44 -25.00
CA SER A 30 -0.55 -6.45 -24.41
C SER A 30 0.83 -5.88 -24.06
N SER A 31 1.36 -4.98 -24.88
CA SER A 31 2.61 -4.25 -24.60
C SER A 31 2.42 -3.10 -23.62
N LEU A 32 1.19 -2.60 -23.41
CA LEU A 32 0.87 -1.60 -22.39
C LEU A 32 0.53 -2.22 -21.03
N SER A 33 0.03 -3.46 -20.99
CA SER A 33 -0.20 -4.23 -19.76
C SER A 33 1.10 -4.48 -18.97
N SER A 34 2.24 -4.50 -19.65
CA SER A 34 3.56 -4.64 -19.04
C SER A 34 4.20 -3.32 -18.59
N VAL A 35 3.52 -2.18 -18.75
CA VAL A 35 4.04 -0.87 -18.34
C VAL A 35 4.10 -0.78 -16.81
N THR A 36 5.25 -0.31 -16.33
CA THR A 36 5.64 -0.24 -14.93
C THR A 36 4.63 0.52 -14.05
N GLY A 37 4.29 -0.11 -12.93
CA GLY A 37 3.14 0.17 -12.05
C GLY A 37 2.66 -1.11 -11.33
N GLN A 38 3.09 -2.28 -11.82
CA GLN A 38 2.90 -3.61 -11.20
C GLN A 38 3.86 -3.95 -10.05
N ALA A 39 4.83 -3.09 -9.73
CA ALA A 39 5.61 -3.27 -8.51
C ALA A 39 4.70 -2.85 -7.36
N GLY A 40 4.04 -3.82 -6.73
CA GLY A 40 3.21 -3.59 -5.54
C GLY A 40 3.94 -2.73 -4.49
N ILE A 41 3.18 -2.14 -3.57
CA ILE A 41 3.75 -1.25 -2.56
C ILE A 41 4.31 -2.10 -1.42
N SER A 42 5.60 -1.94 -1.11
CA SER A 42 6.21 -2.48 0.10
C SER A 42 6.21 -1.42 1.20
N ILE A 43 5.70 -1.76 2.38
CA ILE A 43 5.65 -0.86 3.54
C ILE A 43 6.39 -1.51 4.71
N SER A 44 7.40 -0.81 5.24
CA SER A 44 8.17 -1.19 6.41
C SER A 44 8.26 -0.02 7.40
N GLY A 45 8.67 -0.31 8.63
CA GLY A 45 8.86 0.71 9.67
C GLY A 45 8.28 0.34 11.02
N ASN A 46 8.28 1.33 11.92
CA ASN A 46 7.91 1.15 13.31
C ASN A 46 6.56 1.81 13.56
N PHE A 47 5.56 1.01 13.89
CA PHE A 47 4.19 1.45 14.11
C PHE A 47 3.93 1.51 15.61
N ASN A 48 3.92 2.72 16.16
CA ASN A 48 3.65 2.95 17.58
C ASN A 48 2.56 4.00 17.70
N GLY A 49 1.78 3.91 18.76
CA GLY A 49 0.68 4.85 18.99
C GLY A 49 0.27 4.88 20.45
N SER A 50 -0.54 5.88 20.81
CA SER A 50 -1.12 5.97 22.14
C SER A 50 -2.54 6.49 22.08
N ILE A 51 -3.39 6.00 22.96
CA ILE A 51 -4.70 6.57 23.26
C ILE A 51 -4.58 7.28 24.61
N GLY A 52 -5.01 8.54 24.66
CA GLY A 52 -4.95 9.32 25.90
C GLY A 52 -5.78 8.69 27.02
N LYS A 53 -7.01 8.30 26.71
CA LYS A 53 -7.92 7.63 27.65
C LYS A 53 -8.99 6.81 26.94
N ILE A 54 -9.26 5.60 27.45
CA ILE A 54 -10.47 4.83 27.14
C ILE A 54 -11.39 4.91 28.36
N SER A 55 -12.63 5.36 28.17
CA SER A 55 -13.60 5.49 29.26
C SER A 55 -14.83 4.66 28.95
N TYR A 56 -15.12 3.67 29.78
CA TYR A 56 -16.48 3.15 29.91
C TYR A 56 -17.26 4.11 30.82
N ILE A 57 -18.41 4.59 30.37
CA ILE A 57 -19.24 5.56 31.09
C ILE A 57 -20.61 4.91 31.32
N ASP A 58 -21.05 4.92 32.57
CA ASP A 58 -22.35 4.42 33.01
C ASP A 58 -22.98 5.46 33.95
N ASP A 59 -23.91 6.25 33.42
CA ASP A 59 -24.47 7.44 34.06
C ASP A 59 -23.39 8.38 34.66
N ALA A 60 -23.34 8.51 35.98
CA ALA A 60 -22.36 9.32 36.72
C ALA A 60 -21.06 8.57 37.05
N ASN A 61 -20.98 7.28 36.72
CA ASN A 61 -19.83 6.43 36.97
C ASN A 61 -18.97 6.28 35.71
N SER A 62 -17.68 6.04 35.89
CA SER A 62 -16.79 5.70 34.78
C SER A 62 -15.69 4.73 35.20
N LEU A 63 -15.29 3.87 34.28
CA LEU A 63 -14.04 3.12 34.35
C LEU A 63 -13.10 3.70 33.30
N ASN A 64 -12.00 4.28 33.76
CA ASN A 64 -11.04 4.99 32.92
C ASN A 64 -9.74 4.20 32.82
N MET A 65 -9.28 3.96 31.61
CA MET A 65 -7.98 3.40 31.29
C MET A 65 -7.15 4.51 30.64
N GLU A 66 -6.11 4.94 31.33
CA GLU A 66 -5.29 6.09 30.95
C GLU A 66 -3.91 5.63 30.49
N THR A 67 -3.28 6.43 29.61
CA THR A 67 -1.95 6.14 29.06
C THR A 67 -1.92 4.77 28.38
N VAL A 68 -2.86 4.56 27.46
CA VAL A 68 -2.92 3.34 26.66
C VAL A 68 -1.91 3.47 25.53
N ALA A 69 -0.96 2.55 25.42
CA ALA A 69 0.11 2.60 24.44
C ALA A 69 0.19 1.31 23.62
N PHE A 70 0.46 1.47 22.32
CA PHE A 70 0.73 0.42 21.35
C PHE A 70 2.17 0.57 20.93
N SER A 71 2.97 -0.46 21.15
CA SER A 71 4.41 -0.40 20.83
C SER A 71 4.94 -1.75 20.37
N GLY A 72 6.15 -1.75 19.82
CA GLY A 72 6.82 -2.99 19.42
C GLY A 72 6.37 -3.55 18.07
N PHE A 73 5.35 -2.98 17.42
CA PHE A 73 4.94 -3.36 16.06
C PHE A 73 5.95 -2.85 15.03
N ASN A 74 7.02 -3.63 14.83
CA ASN A 74 8.09 -3.32 13.88
C ASN A 74 7.94 -4.20 12.64
N ILE A 75 8.02 -3.59 11.47
CA ILE A 75 8.01 -4.25 10.17
C ILE A 75 9.39 -4.11 9.56
N SER A 76 10.09 -5.24 9.43
CA SER A 76 11.42 -5.28 8.82
C SER A 76 11.35 -5.01 7.32
N ASP A 77 12.36 -4.32 6.79
CA ASP A 77 12.57 -4.19 5.34
C ASP A 77 12.72 -5.56 4.65
N SER A 78 13.19 -6.57 5.39
CA SER A 78 13.34 -7.94 4.88
C SER A 78 12.03 -8.73 4.81
N ALA A 79 10.97 -8.24 5.47
CA ALA A 79 9.64 -8.84 5.48
C ALA A 79 8.59 -7.72 5.57
N PRO A 80 8.42 -6.92 4.50
CA PRO A 80 7.52 -5.78 4.50
C PRO A 80 6.05 -6.22 4.39
N ILE A 81 5.14 -5.30 4.68
CA ILE A 81 3.75 -5.40 4.24
C ILE A 81 3.73 -5.26 2.73
N LEU A 82 2.99 -6.13 2.05
CA LEU A 82 2.83 -6.12 0.60
C LEU A 82 1.42 -5.65 0.24
N VAL A 83 1.32 -4.64 -0.61
CA VAL A 83 0.06 -4.18 -1.21
C VAL A 83 0.10 -4.51 -2.68
N ASP A 84 -0.80 -5.38 -3.14
CA ASP A 84 -0.82 -5.83 -4.52
C ASP A 84 -2.26 -6.11 -5.01
N VAL A 85 -2.43 -6.13 -6.33
CA VAL A 85 -3.69 -6.55 -6.97
C VAL A 85 -3.72 -8.07 -7.04
N VAL A 86 -4.73 -8.68 -6.41
CA VAL A 86 -4.94 -10.12 -6.41
C VAL A 86 -6.30 -10.45 -7.00
N SER A 87 -6.35 -11.46 -7.87
CA SER A 87 -7.61 -12.04 -8.35
C SER A 87 -8.19 -12.97 -7.30
N THR A 88 -9.42 -12.71 -6.87
CA THR A 88 -10.19 -13.55 -5.95
C THR A 88 -11.54 -13.86 -6.59
N GLU A 89 -12.16 -15.00 -6.23
CA GLU A 89 -13.57 -15.22 -6.57
C GLU A 89 -14.48 -14.64 -5.50
N ILE A 90 -15.46 -13.83 -5.90
CA ILE A 90 -16.53 -13.32 -5.06
C ILE A 90 -17.84 -13.72 -5.73
N GLY A 91 -18.65 -14.55 -5.07
CA GLY A 91 -19.92 -15.04 -5.63
C GLY A 91 -19.76 -15.82 -6.95
N GLY A 92 -18.62 -16.50 -7.16
CA GLY A 92 -18.32 -17.24 -8.39
C GLY A 92 -17.90 -16.38 -9.58
N THR A 93 -17.64 -15.08 -9.36
CA THR A 93 -17.08 -14.18 -10.39
C THR A 93 -15.65 -13.81 -10.03
N PRO A 94 -14.68 -14.03 -10.94
CA PRO A 94 -13.32 -13.53 -10.77
C PRO A 94 -13.33 -12.00 -10.65
N THR A 95 -12.86 -11.51 -9.52
CA THR A 95 -12.81 -10.08 -9.18
C THR A 95 -11.40 -9.73 -8.79
N GLN A 96 -10.87 -8.64 -9.38
CA GLN A 96 -9.59 -8.09 -8.94
C GLN A 96 -9.82 -7.19 -7.73
N GLN A 97 -8.99 -7.34 -6.70
CA GLN A 97 -9.01 -6.52 -5.50
C GLN A 97 -7.60 -6.12 -5.11
N LEU A 98 -7.47 -5.01 -4.38
CA LEU A 98 -6.23 -4.70 -3.68
C LEU A 98 -6.18 -5.53 -2.40
N GLN A 99 -5.14 -6.33 -2.25
CA GLN A 99 -4.86 -7.09 -1.04
C GLN A 99 -3.65 -6.48 -0.34
N ILE A 100 -3.79 -6.28 0.97
CA ILE A 100 -2.73 -5.90 1.88
C ILE A 100 -2.40 -7.14 2.72
N SER A 101 -1.22 -7.70 2.51
CA SER A 101 -0.71 -8.87 3.22
C SER A 101 0.32 -8.45 4.27
N LEU A 102 0.07 -8.79 5.53
CA LEU A 102 0.97 -8.48 6.63
C LEU A 102 1.94 -9.64 6.89
N PRO A 103 3.22 -9.34 7.19
CA PRO A 103 4.19 -10.32 7.68
C PRO A 103 3.85 -10.73 9.12
N THR A 104 4.74 -11.47 9.78
CA THR A 104 4.63 -11.64 11.24
C THR A 104 4.93 -10.31 11.91
N ILE A 105 3.97 -9.83 12.70
CA ILE A 105 4.11 -8.60 13.49
C ILE A 105 3.72 -8.96 14.91
N THR A 106 4.66 -8.82 15.83
CA THR A 106 4.43 -8.98 17.26
C THR A 106 4.60 -7.64 17.94
N GLY A 107 3.66 -7.25 18.79
CA GLY A 107 3.75 -6.01 19.56
C GLY A 107 3.11 -6.15 20.92
N GLU A 108 3.11 -5.05 21.65
CA GLU A 108 2.61 -4.95 23.01
C GLU A 108 1.57 -3.85 23.12
N LEU A 109 0.59 -4.09 24.00
CA LEU A 109 -0.36 -3.11 24.44
C LEU A 109 -0.25 -2.96 25.96
N SER A 110 -0.15 -1.73 26.42
CA SER A 110 -0.08 -1.44 27.86
C SER A 110 -1.04 -0.32 28.26
N VAL A 111 -1.54 -0.41 29.48
CA VAL A 111 -2.37 0.59 30.15
C VAL A 111 -1.65 0.99 31.41
N GLY A 112 -1.23 2.25 31.49
CA GLY A 112 -0.47 2.76 32.63
C GLY A 112 -1.30 2.83 33.92
N ALA A 113 -2.57 3.20 33.81
CA ALA A 113 -3.46 3.31 34.96
C ALA A 113 -4.92 2.95 34.62
N ILE A 114 -5.55 2.19 35.49
CA ILE A 114 -6.98 1.92 35.50
C ILE A 114 -7.58 2.61 36.73
N ARG A 115 -8.68 3.35 36.56
CA ARG A 115 -9.32 4.16 37.61
C ARG A 115 -10.83 4.00 37.58
N LEU A 116 -11.46 3.87 38.75
CA LEU A 116 -12.91 4.02 38.90
C LEU A 116 -13.25 5.48 39.22
N GLY A 117 -13.96 6.14 38.31
CA GLY A 117 -14.27 7.57 38.39
C GLY A 117 -13.01 8.42 38.44
N SER A 118 -13.02 9.40 39.34
CA SER A 118 -11.87 10.24 39.66
C SER A 118 -10.98 9.67 40.78
N GLY A 119 -11.30 8.48 41.32
CA GLY A 119 -10.59 7.83 42.42
C GLY A 119 -9.18 7.36 42.04
N ALA A 120 -8.39 6.89 43.03
CA ALA A 120 -7.01 6.44 42.80
C ALA A 120 -6.92 5.30 41.76
N SER A 121 -5.74 5.14 41.15
CA SER A 121 -5.53 4.01 40.24
C SER A 121 -5.53 2.68 40.99
N ILE A 122 -6.17 1.69 40.39
CA ILE A 122 -6.22 0.30 40.87
C ILE A 122 -5.13 -0.58 40.23
N GLY A 123 -4.23 0.00 39.44
CA GLY A 123 -3.14 -0.72 38.75
C GLY A 123 -3.15 -0.49 37.24
N GLY A 124 -2.32 -1.25 36.53
CA GLY A 124 -2.20 -1.23 35.08
C GLY A 124 -2.51 -2.59 34.45
N LEU A 125 -2.52 -2.64 33.12
CA LEU A 125 -2.70 -3.85 32.33
C LEU A 125 -1.61 -3.92 31.26
N ALA A 126 -0.95 -5.07 31.13
CA ALA A 126 -0.03 -5.34 30.04
C ALA A 126 -0.53 -6.54 29.25
N ILE A 127 -0.51 -6.43 27.92
CA ILE A 127 -0.80 -7.47 26.96
C ILE A 127 0.44 -7.60 26.09
N ASN A 128 1.17 -8.70 26.28
CA ASN A 128 2.42 -8.98 25.59
C ASN A 128 2.18 -9.98 24.45
N ASP A 129 3.13 -10.04 23.52
CA ASP A 129 3.15 -11.01 22.42
C ASP A 129 1.89 -11.00 21.54
N MET A 130 1.34 -9.80 21.30
CA MET A 130 0.20 -9.66 20.40
C MET A 130 0.65 -9.98 18.97
N ASN A 131 0.32 -11.18 18.48
CA ASN A 131 0.70 -11.66 17.15
C ASN A 131 -0.38 -11.31 16.11
N MET A 132 -0.01 -10.50 15.13
CA MET A 132 -0.86 -10.11 14.00
C MET A 132 -0.48 -10.79 12.69
N ALA A 133 0.34 -11.86 12.74
CA ALA A 133 0.71 -12.64 11.58
C ALA A 133 -0.52 -13.17 10.83
N GLY A 134 -0.48 -13.14 9.50
CA GLY A 134 -1.55 -13.66 8.65
C GLY A 134 -2.77 -12.73 8.52
N THR A 135 -2.74 -11.54 9.10
CA THR A 135 -3.76 -10.52 8.84
C THR A 135 -3.77 -10.14 7.36
N THR A 136 -4.95 -10.20 6.73
CA THR A 136 -5.15 -9.74 5.35
C THR A 136 -6.25 -8.70 5.32
N VAL A 137 -5.99 -7.55 4.69
CA VAL A 137 -7.02 -6.55 4.38
C VAL A 137 -7.27 -6.58 2.89
N LYS A 138 -8.55 -6.62 2.51
CA LYS A 138 -8.99 -6.68 1.11
C LYS A 138 -9.81 -5.43 0.81
N VAL A 139 -9.54 -4.78 -0.32
CA VAL A 139 -10.19 -3.51 -0.74
C VAL A 139 -10.68 -3.65 -2.17
N TRP A 140 -11.96 -3.33 -2.40
CA TRP A 140 -12.58 -3.34 -3.73
C TRP A 140 -13.56 -2.18 -3.88
N GLY A 141 -13.83 -1.79 -5.13
CA GLY A 141 -14.88 -0.81 -5.46
C GLY A 141 -16.26 -1.45 -5.37
N HIS A 142 -17.28 -0.65 -5.01
CA HIS A 142 -18.68 -1.08 -5.02
C HIS A 142 -19.34 -0.91 -6.39
#